data_AF-A0A168LG88-F1
#
_entry.id   AF-A0A168LG88-F1
#
_cell.length_a   1.000
_cell.length_b   1.000
_cell.length_c   1.000
_cell.angle_alpha   90.00
_cell.angle_beta   90.00
_cell.angle_gamma   90.00
#
_symmetry.space_group_name_H-M   'P 1'
#
loop_
_entity.id
_entity.type
_entity.pdbx_description
1 polymer ?
#
loop_
_entity_poly.entity_id
_entity_poly.type
_entity_poly.pdbx_seq_one_letter_code
_entity_poly.pdbx_strand_id
1 'polypeptide(L)'
;MIVDPAVLSVTFPNKRRLHYWAKDSMFKNPYAASFLNDCGVVPVDRTTKNNSLLYASTFQVLRLGEAVAVFPEGTSHTLPRLGTFKDGTSFAALEYAKINHDEGLNKPAPILPVGIVYPEKSKYRSVVIVK
;
A
#
# COMPACT_ATOMS: atom_id res chain seq x y z
N MET A 1 1.52 2.92 13.15
CA MET A 1 2.81 2.28 12.83
C MET A 1 3.39 3.04 11.65
N ILE A 2 4.34 3.94 11.90
CA ILE A 2 4.98 4.78 10.86
C ILE A 2 6.14 4.02 10.19
N VAL A 3 6.67 3.02 10.89
CA VAL A 3 7.90 2.32 10.50
C VAL A 3 7.63 1.19 9.50
N ASP A 4 6.39 0.71 9.38
CA ASP A 4 6.05 -0.44 8.51
C ASP A 4 6.32 -0.20 7.02
N PRO A 5 5.94 0.95 6.42
CA PRO A 5 6.30 1.23 5.03
C PRO A 5 7.82 1.22 4.81
N ALA A 6 8.59 1.75 5.78
CA ALA A 6 10.05 1.78 5.70
C ALA A 6 10.66 0.38 5.82
N VAL A 7 10.18 -0.42 6.79
CA VAL A 7 10.60 -1.81 6.97
C VAL A 7 10.28 -2.62 5.72
N LEU A 8 9.07 -2.50 5.18
CA LEU A 8 8.67 -3.22 3.98
C LEU A 8 9.52 -2.80 2.77
N SER A 9 9.72 -1.50 2.56
CA SER A 9 10.56 -0.97 1.46
C SER A 9 12.00 -1.51 1.51
N VAL A 10 12.58 -1.64 2.71
CA VAL A 10 13.98 -2.08 2.88
C VAL A 10 14.12 -3.60 2.81
N THR A 11 13.12 -4.34 3.28
CA THR A 11 13.17 -5.81 3.35
C THR A 11 12.65 -6.50 2.09
N PHE A 12 11.93 -5.79 1.21
CA PHE A 12 11.35 -6.39 0.02
C PHE A 12 12.44 -6.93 -0.94
N PRO A 13 12.28 -8.17 -1.46
CA PRO A 13 13.26 -8.75 -2.38
C PRO A 13 13.50 -7.87 -3.61
N ASN A 14 14.74 -7.88 -4.10
CA ASN A 14 15.16 -7.20 -5.34
C ASN A 14 14.97 -5.67 -5.35
N LYS A 15 14.76 -5.02 -4.19
CA LYS A 15 14.61 -3.56 -4.07
C LYS A 15 13.54 -2.99 -5.03
N ARG A 16 12.49 -3.75 -5.29
CA ARG A 16 11.38 -3.32 -6.15
C ARG A 16 10.73 -2.08 -5.55
N ARG A 17 10.43 -1.07 -6.38
CA ARG A 17 9.72 0.13 -5.92
C ARG A 17 8.32 -0.23 -5.46
N LEU A 18 8.00 0.16 -4.22
CA LEU A 18 6.70 -0.04 -3.59
C LEU A 18 6.00 1.31 -3.48
N HIS A 19 4.78 1.37 -4.02
CA HIS A 19 3.91 2.53 -3.96
C HIS A 19 2.89 2.32 -2.86
N TYR A 20 2.78 3.27 -1.93
CA TYR A 20 1.92 3.10 -0.76
C TYR A 20 0.63 3.89 -0.88
N TRP A 21 -0.45 3.34 -0.35
CA TRP A 21 -1.69 4.09 -0.16
C TRP A 21 -1.63 4.91 1.13
N ALA A 22 -1.73 6.23 1.03
CA ALA A 22 -1.71 7.13 2.18
C ALA A 22 -2.94 8.02 2.22
N LYS A 23 -3.34 8.45 3.43
CA LYS A 23 -4.44 9.39 3.60
C LYS A 23 -4.12 10.73 2.95
N ASP A 24 -5.06 11.27 2.19
CA ASP A 24 -5.02 12.61 1.59
C ASP A 24 -4.55 13.72 2.55
N SER A 25 -4.95 13.65 3.82
CA SER A 25 -4.61 14.63 4.84
C SER A 25 -3.10 14.69 5.14
N MET A 26 -2.34 13.65 4.80
CA MET A 26 -0.88 13.65 4.93
C MET A 26 -0.20 14.55 3.88
N PHE A 27 -0.90 14.87 2.77
CA PHE A 27 -0.43 15.75 1.72
C PHE A 27 -0.75 17.24 1.96
N LYS A 28 -1.37 17.59 3.11
CA LYS A 28 -1.68 19.00 3.43
C LYS A 28 -0.44 19.85 3.67
N ASN A 29 0.65 19.27 4.15
CA ASN A 29 1.91 19.97 4.35
C ASN A 29 2.77 19.84 3.08
N PRO A 30 3.19 20.95 2.44
CA PRO A 30 3.94 20.90 1.18
C PRO A 30 5.25 20.10 1.27
N TYR A 31 5.95 20.13 2.42
CA TYR A 31 7.17 19.36 2.61
C TYR A 31 6.88 17.85 2.69
N ALA A 32 5.82 17.48 3.42
CA ALA A 32 5.40 16.09 3.50
C ALA A 32 4.86 15.60 2.15
N ALA A 33 4.11 16.44 1.43
CA ALA A 33 3.59 16.13 0.10
C ALA A 33 4.71 15.86 -0.91
N SER A 34 5.74 16.71 -0.94
CA SER A 34 6.91 16.49 -1.83
C SER A 34 7.57 15.14 -1.53
N PHE A 35 7.84 14.86 -0.25
CA PHE A 35 8.47 13.60 0.15
C PHE A 35 7.61 12.38 -0.19
N LEU A 36 6.30 12.46 0.06
CA LEU A 36 5.36 11.36 -0.24
C LEU A 36 5.23 11.14 -1.75
N ASN A 37 5.20 12.21 -2.55
CA ASN A 37 5.19 12.12 -4.01
C ASN A 37 6.48 11.48 -4.54
N ASP A 38 7.64 11.86 -4.01
CA ASP A 38 8.94 11.27 -4.39
C ASP A 38 9.03 9.79 -4.01
N CYS A 39 8.39 9.39 -2.91
CA CYS A 39 8.25 8.00 -2.49
C CYS A 39 7.19 7.22 -3.29
N GLY A 40 6.51 7.83 -4.26
CA GLY A 40 5.49 7.17 -5.08
C GLY A 40 4.19 6.86 -4.33
N VAL A 41 3.89 7.60 -3.27
CA VAL A 41 2.71 7.37 -2.43
C VAL A 41 1.45 7.87 -3.14
N VAL A 42 0.44 7.02 -3.25
CA VAL A 42 -0.86 7.31 -3.85
C VAL A 42 -1.81 7.87 -2.79
N PRO A 43 -2.36 9.09 -2.97
CA PRO A 43 -3.31 9.67 -2.03
C PRO A 43 -4.66 8.95 -2.08
N VAL A 44 -5.19 8.64 -0.92
CA VAL A 44 -6.48 7.98 -0.68
C VAL A 44 -7.39 8.96 0.03
N ASP A 45 -8.44 9.39 -0.66
CA ASP A 45 -9.56 10.04 -0.01
C ASP A 45 -10.43 8.98 0.67
N ARG A 46 -10.69 9.17 1.96
CA ARG A 46 -11.55 8.28 2.76
C ARG A 46 -12.93 8.85 3.00
N THR A 47 -13.12 10.12 2.69
CA THR A 47 -14.35 10.87 2.92
C THR A 47 -15.27 10.76 1.71
N THR A 48 -14.70 10.84 0.52
CA THR A 48 -15.42 10.64 -0.73
C THR A 48 -15.30 9.18 -1.17
N LYS A 49 -16.43 8.50 -1.46
CA LYS A 49 -16.41 7.14 -2.07
C LYS A 49 -15.85 7.12 -3.50
N ASN A 50 -15.47 8.27 -4.04
CA ASN A 50 -15.01 8.40 -5.42
C ASN A 50 -13.50 8.13 -5.49
N ASN A 51 -13.15 6.84 -5.47
CA ASN A 51 -11.76 6.36 -5.54
C ASN A 51 -11.24 6.21 -6.99
N SER A 52 -11.94 6.78 -7.98
CA SER A 52 -11.58 6.66 -9.40
C SER A 52 -10.14 7.12 -9.69
N LEU A 53 -9.72 8.26 -9.13
CA LEU A 53 -8.35 8.77 -9.25
C LEU A 53 -7.30 7.86 -8.59
N LEU A 54 -7.65 7.26 -7.45
CA LEU A 54 -6.79 6.32 -6.74
C LEU A 54 -6.60 5.03 -7.55
N TYR A 55 -7.68 4.49 -8.11
CA TYR A 55 -7.62 3.29 -8.93
C TYR A 55 -6.88 3.55 -10.24
N ALA A 56 -7.12 4.69 -10.89
CA ALA A 56 -6.36 5.11 -12.08
C ALA A 56 -4.85 5.17 -11.81
N SER A 57 -4.44 5.82 -10.71
CA SER A 57 -3.04 5.91 -10.30
C SER A 57 -2.45 4.52 -9.98
N THR A 58 -3.21 3.69 -9.28
CA THR A 58 -2.84 2.29 -8.95
C THR A 58 -2.63 1.48 -10.23
N PHE A 59 -3.53 1.59 -11.21
CA PHE A 59 -3.42 0.88 -12.48
C PHE A 59 -2.22 1.34 -13.29
N GLN A 60 -1.88 2.63 -13.26
CA GLN A 60 -0.69 3.15 -13.91
C GLN A 60 0.58 2.52 -13.33
N VAL A 61 0.70 2.45 -12.00
CA VAL A 61 1.83 1.78 -11.30
C VAL A 61 1.89 0.29 -11.69
N LEU A 62 0.76 -0.41 -11.70
CA LEU A 62 0.72 -1.82 -12.09
C LEU A 62 1.08 -2.04 -13.57
N ARG A 63 0.67 -1.15 -14.47
CA ARG A 63 1.07 -1.18 -15.90
C ARG A 63 2.57 -1.00 -16.09
N LEU A 64 3.24 -0.21 -15.24
CA LEU A 64 4.70 -0.04 -15.23
C LEU A 64 5.44 -1.29 -14.72
N GLY A 65 4.74 -2.30 -14.21
CA GLY A 65 5.35 -3.48 -13.61
C GLY A 65 5.92 -3.22 -12.22
N GLU A 66 5.53 -2.12 -11.58
CA GLU A 66 5.87 -1.83 -10.18
C GLU A 66 4.87 -2.52 -9.25
N ALA A 67 4.95 -2.27 -7.94
CA ALA A 67 4.07 -2.90 -6.96
C ALA A 67 3.42 -1.87 -6.04
N VAL A 68 2.17 -2.13 -5.68
CA VAL A 68 1.40 -1.28 -4.77
C VAL A 68 1.22 -2.00 -3.45
N ALA A 69 1.71 -1.39 -2.37
CA ALA A 69 1.61 -1.89 -1.02
C ALA A 69 0.46 -1.19 -0.28
N VAL A 70 -0.45 -1.98 0.29
CA VAL A 70 -1.64 -1.47 0.98
C VAL A 70 -1.76 -2.13 2.35
N PHE A 71 -2.03 -1.31 3.37
CA PHE A 71 -2.38 -1.79 4.70
C PHE A 71 -3.92 -1.80 4.82
N PRO A 72 -4.58 -2.97 4.74
CA PRO A 72 -6.03 -3.07 4.58
C PRO A 72 -6.83 -2.57 5.78
N GLU A 73 -6.20 -2.45 6.96
CA GLU A 73 -6.82 -1.87 8.16
C GLU A 73 -7.12 -0.37 7.97
N GLY A 74 -6.29 0.33 7.18
CA GLY A 74 -6.38 1.76 6.97
C GLY A 74 -6.09 2.59 8.23
N THR A 75 -5.76 2.00 9.36
CA THR A 75 -5.50 2.74 10.60
C THR A 75 -4.27 2.18 11.27
N SER A 76 -3.54 3.06 11.96
CA SER A 76 -2.42 2.65 12.79
C SER A 76 -2.97 2.21 14.14
N HIS A 77 -2.99 0.91 14.41
CA HIS A 77 -3.38 0.38 15.72
C HIS A 77 -2.20 -0.28 16.43
N THR A 78 -2.28 -0.29 17.77
CA THR A 78 -1.30 -0.94 18.66
C THR A 78 -1.88 -2.20 19.29
N LEU A 79 -3.11 -2.58 18.92
CA LEU A 79 -3.74 -3.77 19.44
C LEU A 79 -3.00 -5.03 18.96
N PRO A 80 -2.90 -6.08 19.79
CA PRO A 80 -2.20 -7.33 19.45
C PRO A 80 -2.98 -8.21 18.46
N ARG A 81 -4.02 -7.67 17.80
CA ARG A 81 -4.89 -8.37 16.86
C ARG A 81 -5.02 -7.55 15.59
N LEU A 82 -5.13 -8.25 14.46
CA LEU A 82 -5.44 -7.64 13.18
C LEU A 82 -6.81 -6.95 13.25
N GLY A 83 -6.87 -5.73 12.74
CA GLY A 83 -8.12 -4.99 12.59
C GLY A 83 -8.99 -5.55 11.47
N THR A 84 -10.20 -5.00 11.33
CA THR A 84 -11.08 -5.34 10.21
C THR A 84 -10.44 -4.88 8.90
N PHE A 85 -10.32 -5.79 7.94
CA PHE A 85 -9.81 -5.48 6.61
C PHE A 85 -10.87 -4.79 5.76
N LYS A 86 -10.42 -3.85 4.94
CA LYS A 86 -11.25 -3.19 3.94
C LYS A 86 -11.06 -3.84 2.58
N ASP A 87 -12.15 -3.91 1.81
CA ASP A 87 -12.18 -4.55 0.49
C ASP A 87 -11.53 -3.72 -0.64
N GLY A 88 -10.99 -2.54 -0.35
CA GLY A 88 -10.43 -1.66 -1.37
C GLY A 88 -9.29 -2.30 -2.17
N THR A 89 -8.46 -3.14 -1.52
CA THR A 89 -7.33 -3.83 -2.17
C THR A 89 -7.80 -4.96 -3.09
N SER A 90 -8.77 -5.76 -2.66
CA SER A 90 -9.34 -6.84 -3.48
C SER A 90 -10.12 -6.26 -4.66
N PHE A 91 -10.86 -5.18 -4.45
CA PHE A 91 -11.57 -4.46 -5.51
C PHE A 91 -10.61 -3.91 -6.57
N ALA A 92 -9.52 -3.23 -6.17
CA ALA A 92 -8.53 -2.71 -7.11
C ALA A 92 -7.86 -3.83 -7.93
N ALA A 93 -7.53 -4.96 -7.30
CA ALA A 93 -6.95 -6.10 -8.02
C ALA A 93 -7.93 -6.71 -9.04
N LEU A 94 -9.21 -6.83 -8.67
CA LEU A 94 -10.26 -7.35 -9.54
C LEU A 94 -10.52 -6.43 -10.73
N GLU A 95 -10.65 -5.12 -10.50
CA GLU A 95 -10.85 -4.15 -11.57
C GLU A 95 -9.68 -4.14 -12.55
N TYR A 96 -8.44 -4.19 -12.06
CA TYR A 96 -7.25 -4.26 -12.91
C TYR A 96 -7.23 -5.53 -13.77
N ALA A 97 -7.55 -6.68 -13.17
CA ALA A 97 -7.62 -7.95 -13.90
C ALA A 97 -8.71 -7.93 -14.98
N LYS A 98 -9.87 -7.33 -14.70
CA LYS A 98 -10.96 -7.17 -15.67
C LYS A 98 -10.55 -6.30 -16.85
N ILE A 99 -9.97 -5.12 -16.59
CA ILE A 99 -9.51 -4.20 -17.66
C ILE A 99 -8.47 -4.89 -18.55
N ASN A 100 -7.52 -5.60 -17.94
CA ASN A 100 -6.50 -6.33 -18.69
C ASN A 100 -7.09 -7.47 -19.53
N HIS A 101 -8.08 -8.19 -19.01
CA HIS A 101 -8.80 -9.22 -19.77
C HIS A 101 -9.53 -8.62 -20.98
N ASP A 102 -10.20 -7.48 -20.81
CA ASP A 102 -10.91 -6.77 -21.89
C ASP A 102 -9.93 -6.21 -22.95
N GLU A 103 -8.73 -5.80 -22.54
CA GLU A 103 -7.64 -5.36 -23.43
C GLU A 103 -6.85 -6.54 -24.07
N GLY A 104 -7.20 -7.80 -23.76
CA GLY A 104 -6.50 -9.00 -24.26
C GLY A 104 -5.11 -9.23 -23.65
N LEU A 105 -4.74 -8.42 -22.65
CA LEU A 105 -3.49 -8.55 -21.90
C LEU A 105 -3.73 -9.56 -20.77
N ASN A 106 -3.22 -10.78 -20.90
CA ASN A 106 -3.40 -11.82 -19.87
C ASN A 106 -2.47 -11.60 -18.64
N LYS A 107 -2.47 -10.38 -18.08
CA LYS A 107 -1.64 -9.96 -16.94
C LYS A 107 -2.49 -9.94 -15.67
N PRO A 108 -2.38 -10.96 -14.79
CA PRO A 108 -3.04 -10.91 -13.49
C PRO A 108 -2.37 -9.89 -12.56
N ALA A 109 -3.15 -9.32 -11.63
CA ALA A 109 -2.61 -8.63 -10.45
C ALA A 109 -2.63 -9.59 -9.25
N PRO A 110 -1.57 -10.40 -9.03
CA PRO A 110 -1.51 -11.27 -7.87
C PRO A 110 -1.41 -10.44 -6.60
N ILE A 111 -2.20 -10.82 -5.59
CA ILE A 111 -2.12 -10.24 -4.25
C ILE A 111 -1.10 -11.06 -3.45
N LEU A 112 -0.03 -10.42 -3.00
CA LEU A 112 0.97 -11.03 -2.12
C LEU A 112 0.66 -10.63 -0.67
N PRO A 113 0.18 -11.55 0.18
CA PRO A 113 0.06 -11.26 1.61
C PRO A 113 1.47 -11.16 2.22
N VAL A 114 1.69 -10.12 3.03
CA VAL A 114 2.94 -9.92 3.77
C VAL A 114 2.62 -9.73 5.25
N GLY A 115 3.31 -10.48 6.11
CA GLY A 115 3.21 -10.38 7.56
C GLY A 115 4.37 -9.58 8.13
N ILE A 116 4.07 -8.56 8.94
CA ILE A 116 5.06 -7.81 9.72
C ILE A 116 4.78 -8.05 11.20
N VAL A 117 5.72 -8.66 11.90
CA VAL A 117 5.60 -8.99 13.32
C VAL A 117 6.73 -8.32 14.11
N TYR A 118 6.36 -7.65 15.19
CA TYR A 118 7.27 -7.06 16.17
C TYR A 118 7.15 -7.85 17.49
N PRO A 119 8.00 -8.87 17.75
CA PRO A 119 7.93 -9.68 18.97
C PRO A 119 8.06 -8.85 20.24
N GLU A 120 8.95 -7.85 20.25
CA GLU A 120 9.20 -6.96 21.39
C GLU A 120 9.00 -5.49 21.00
N LYS A 121 7.74 -5.06 20.85
CA LYS A 121 7.40 -3.70 20.44
C LYS A 121 7.88 -2.60 21.41
N SER A 122 8.02 -2.92 22.70
CA SER A 122 8.42 -1.97 23.75
C SER A 122 9.93 -1.72 23.81
N LYS A 123 10.75 -2.60 23.22
CA LYS A 123 12.20 -2.51 23.28
C LYS A 123 12.75 -1.83 22.03
N TYR A 124 13.48 -0.73 22.22
CA TYR A 124 14.13 -0.04 21.12
C TYR A 124 15.15 -0.94 20.42
N ARG A 125 15.18 -0.89 19.08
CA ARG A 125 16.02 -1.77 18.22
C ARG A 125 15.80 -3.27 18.45
N SER A 126 14.59 -3.65 18.84
CA SER A 126 14.19 -5.05 18.84
C SER A 126 14.08 -5.60 17.42
N VAL A 127 13.93 -6.91 17.32
CA VAL A 127 13.84 -7.63 16.05
C VAL A 127 12.47 -7.36 15.40
N VAL A 128 12.46 -7.22 14.07
CA VAL A 128 11.25 -7.25 13.25
C VAL A 128 11.33 -8.47 12.34
N ILE A 129 10.22 -9.18 12.19
CA ILE A 129 10.10 -10.34 11.30
C ILE A 129 9.16 -9.95 10.17
N VAL A 130 9.66 -10.06 8.93
CA VAL A 130 8.89 -9.85 7.70
C VAL A 130 8.86 -11.16 6.92
N LYS A 131 7.66 -11.62 6.54
CA LYS A 131 7.44 -12.85 5.76
C LYS A 131 6.38 -12.64 4.69
#